data_AF-A0A011NV17-F1
#
_entry.id   AF-A0A011NV17-F1
#
_cell.length_a   1.000
_cell.length_b   1.000
_cell.length_c   1.000
_cell.angle_alpha   90.00
_cell.angle_beta   90.00
_cell.angle_gamma   90.00
#
_symmetry.space_group_name_H-M   'P 1'
#
loop_
_entity.id
_entity.type
_entity.pdbx_description
1 polymer ?
#
loop_
_entity_poly.entity_id
_entity_poly.type
_entity_poly.pdbx_seq_one_letter_code
_entity_poly.pdbx_strand_id
1 'polypeptide(L)'
;MTPPEEEEEAGPPSKTQRKRAMEELQALGEELVELAPDRLKKIDLPEDLRTAVRAAQRMTRHDEARRRQLQYIGRVMRDIDDPEPIRHSLAALRGDSAEETGRLHRIERLRTALLADESVLYGIAEDFPAVDLQHLRSLRRAALNEQEQGKPPRNYRAIFQFLKELEGGGNTALRGE
;
A
#
# COMPACT_ATOMS: atom_id res chain seq x y z
N MET A 1 -52.90 5.31 -13.94
CA MET A 1 -52.66 3.85 -13.81
C MET A 1 -51.18 3.66 -14.09
N THR A 2 -50.38 3.58 -13.03
CA THR A 2 -48.92 3.44 -13.12
C THR A 2 -48.62 2.01 -13.61
N PRO A 3 -47.81 1.82 -14.68
CA PRO A 3 -47.37 0.48 -15.03
C PRO A 3 -46.46 -0.07 -13.91
N PRO A 4 -46.52 -1.37 -13.60
CA PRO A 4 -45.77 -1.97 -12.51
C PRO A 4 -44.27 -1.89 -12.78
N GLU A 5 -43.52 -1.59 -11.72
CA GLU A 5 -42.08 -1.69 -11.65
C GLU A 5 -41.67 -3.12 -12.04
N GLU A 6 -40.92 -3.25 -13.13
CA GLU A 6 -40.29 -4.52 -13.52
C GLU A 6 -39.20 -4.80 -12.49
N GLU A 7 -39.54 -5.65 -11.53
CA GLU A 7 -38.60 -6.30 -10.63
C GLU A 7 -37.57 -7.03 -11.51
N GLU A 8 -36.35 -6.50 -11.59
CA GLU A 8 -35.19 -7.18 -12.18
C GLU A 8 -34.92 -8.46 -11.37
N GLU A 9 -35.66 -9.52 -11.69
CA GLU A 9 -35.46 -10.86 -11.18
C GLU A 9 -34.10 -11.33 -11.69
N ALA A 10 -33.07 -11.10 -10.88
CA ALA A 10 -31.71 -11.58 -11.12
C ALA A 10 -31.76 -13.12 -11.21
N GLY A 11 -31.87 -13.62 -12.45
CA GLY A 11 -31.93 -15.04 -12.73
C GLY A 11 -30.74 -15.81 -12.13
N PRO A 12 -30.88 -17.13 -11.94
CA PRO A 12 -29.84 -17.95 -11.32
C PRO A 12 -28.49 -17.77 -12.03
N PRO A 13 -27.37 -17.63 -11.28
CA PRO A 13 -26.10 -17.25 -11.86
C PRO A 13 -25.64 -18.24 -12.92
N SER A 14 -25.29 -17.71 -14.08
CA SER A 14 -24.71 -18.44 -15.20
C SER A 14 -23.50 -19.26 -14.75
N LYS A 15 -23.23 -20.39 -15.42
CA LYS A 15 -22.04 -21.24 -15.18
C LYS A 15 -20.75 -20.40 -15.18
N THR A 16 -20.69 -19.35 -15.99
CA THR A 16 -19.57 -18.40 -16.07
C THR A 16 -19.45 -17.51 -14.83
N GLN A 17 -20.56 -17.05 -14.25
CA GLN A 17 -20.57 -16.22 -13.04
C GLN A 17 -20.14 -17.02 -11.81
N ARG A 18 -20.63 -18.25 -11.68
CA ARG A 18 -20.18 -19.16 -10.60
C ARG A 18 -18.68 -19.43 -10.66
N LYS A 19 -18.14 -19.63 -11.87
CA LYS A 19 -16.69 -19.82 -12.06
C LYS A 19 -15.90 -18.60 -11.60
N ARG A 20 -16.29 -17.39 -12.04
CA ARG A 20 -15.64 -16.14 -11.64
C ARG A 20 -15.68 -15.92 -10.13
N ALA A 21 -16.83 -16.12 -9.50
CA ALA A 21 -16.96 -15.99 -8.04
C ALA A 21 -16.00 -16.94 -7.28
N MET A 22 -15.83 -18.17 -7.76
CA MET A 22 -14.85 -19.11 -7.19
C MET A 22 -13.40 -18.64 -7.38
N GLU A 23 -13.05 -18.14 -8.57
CA GLU A 23 -11.71 -17.59 -8.85
C GLU A 23 -11.42 -16.35 -7.98
N GLU A 24 -12.41 -15.50 -7.75
CA GLU A 24 -12.29 -14.33 -6.87
C GLU A 24 -12.04 -14.72 -5.41
N LEU A 25 -12.75 -15.73 -4.89
CA LEU A 25 -12.53 -16.22 -3.51
C LEU A 25 -11.15 -16.86 -3.34
N GLN A 26 -10.69 -17.58 -4.36
CA GLN A 26 -9.33 -18.15 -4.39
C GLN A 26 -8.28 -17.03 -4.37
N ALA A 27 -8.43 -16.03 -5.25
CA ALA A 27 -7.51 -14.89 -5.32
C ALA A 27 -7.49 -14.09 -4.02
N LEU A 28 -8.65 -13.94 -3.36
CA LEU A 28 -8.73 -13.29 -2.05
C LEU A 28 -7.94 -14.05 -0.99
N GLY A 29 -8.06 -15.38 -0.97
CA GLY A 29 -7.27 -16.25 -0.10
C GLY A 29 -5.76 -16.15 -0.35
N GLU A 30 -5.35 -16.05 -1.62
CA GLU A 30 -3.95 -15.86 -2.00
C GLU A 30 -3.41 -14.50 -1.53
N GLU A 31 -4.20 -13.44 -1.68
CA GLU A 31 -3.82 -12.10 -1.23
C GLU A 31 -3.60 -12.05 0.29
N LEU A 32 -4.43 -12.72 1.09
CA LEU A 32 -4.24 -12.82 2.55
C LEU A 32 -2.87 -13.43 2.91
N VAL A 33 -2.37 -14.38 2.12
CA VAL A 33 -1.05 -15.00 2.34
C VAL A 33 0.09 -14.04 1.99
N GLU A 34 -0.10 -13.13 1.04
CA GLU A 34 0.91 -12.14 0.66
C GLU A 34 0.98 -10.93 1.60
N LEU A 35 -0.04 -10.72 2.45
CA LEU A 35 -0.02 -9.66 3.45
C LEU A 35 1.08 -9.85 4.49
N ALA A 36 1.66 -8.73 4.94
CA ALA A 36 2.51 -8.71 6.12
C ALA A 36 1.74 -9.18 7.37
N PRO A 37 2.40 -9.88 8.32
CA PRO A 37 1.73 -10.45 9.50
C PRO A 37 1.01 -9.39 10.35
N ASP A 38 1.51 -8.16 10.40
CA ASP A 38 0.86 -7.07 11.15
C ASP A 38 -0.38 -6.52 10.46
N ARG A 39 -0.46 -6.58 9.13
CA ARG A 39 -1.69 -6.23 8.38
C ARG A 39 -2.71 -7.35 8.50
N LEU A 40 -2.30 -8.60 8.45
CA LEU A 40 -3.17 -9.75 8.63
C LEU A 40 -3.87 -9.77 9.99
N LYS A 41 -3.20 -9.32 11.07
CA LYS A 41 -3.80 -9.18 12.40
C LYS A 41 -4.94 -8.16 12.47
N LYS A 42 -4.96 -7.17 11.56
CA LYS A 42 -6.02 -6.15 11.51
C LYS A 42 -7.30 -6.67 10.83
N ILE A 43 -7.20 -7.78 10.11
CA ILE A 43 -8.35 -8.41 9.48
C ILE A 43 -8.93 -9.44 10.45
N ASP A 44 -10.22 -9.29 10.74
CA ASP A 44 -10.94 -10.32 11.49
C ASP A 44 -11.18 -11.52 10.57
N LEU A 45 -10.55 -12.64 10.92
CA LEU A 45 -10.54 -13.87 10.14
C LEU A 45 -10.98 -15.01 11.04
N PRO A 46 -11.79 -15.96 10.52
CA PRO A 46 -12.04 -17.23 11.20
C PRO A 46 -10.75 -17.93 11.59
N GLU A 47 -10.76 -18.65 12.71
CA GLU A 47 -9.56 -19.29 13.26
C GLU A 47 -8.91 -20.28 12.28
N ASP A 48 -9.72 -21.09 11.60
CA ASP A 48 -9.27 -22.01 10.54
C ASP A 48 -8.53 -21.29 9.42
N LEU A 49 -9.13 -20.21 8.89
CA LEU A 49 -8.53 -19.42 7.81
C LEU A 49 -7.24 -18.75 8.27
N ARG A 50 -7.24 -18.15 9.46
CA ARG A 50 -6.06 -17.48 10.04
C ARG A 50 -4.90 -18.46 10.23
N THR A 51 -5.18 -19.66 10.73
CA THR A 51 -4.19 -20.71 10.91
C THR A 51 -3.64 -21.17 9.57
N ALA A 52 -4.52 -21.39 8.60
CA ALA A 52 -4.14 -21.82 7.26
C ALA A 52 -3.24 -20.80 6.55
N VAL A 53 -3.58 -19.51 6.64
CA VAL A 53 -2.79 -18.40 6.06
C VAL A 53 -1.42 -18.30 6.72
N ARG A 54 -1.33 -18.36 8.06
CA ARG A 54 -0.04 -18.34 8.76
C ARG A 54 0.86 -19.52 8.42
N ALA A 55 0.28 -20.71 8.24
CA ALA A 55 1.03 -21.87 7.79
C ALA A 55 1.62 -21.64 6.40
N ALA A 56 0.83 -21.10 5.46
CA ALA A 56 1.30 -20.78 4.11
C ALA A 56 2.41 -19.72 4.10
N GLN A 57 2.36 -18.73 4.99
CA GLN A 57 3.38 -17.67 5.11
C GLN A 57 4.75 -18.19 5.57
N ARG A 58 4.78 -19.27 6.35
CA ARG A 58 6.04 -19.90 6.81
C ARG A 58 6.67 -20.80 5.74
N MET A 59 5.92 -21.17 4.71
CA MET A 59 6.39 -22.04 3.63
C MET A 59 7.12 -21.23 2.56
N THR A 60 8.17 -21.83 1.99
CA THR A 60 8.93 -21.25 0.88
C THR A 60 8.03 -21.05 -0.35
N ARG A 61 8.24 -19.96 -1.09
CA ARG A 61 7.40 -19.57 -2.25
C ARG A 61 7.28 -20.64 -3.34
N HIS A 62 8.29 -21.48 -3.52
CA HIS A 62 8.33 -22.51 -4.56
C HIS A 62 7.94 -23.92 -4.09
N ASP A 63 7.47 -24.04 -2.84
CA ASP A 63 7.20 -25.35 -2.25
C ASP A 63 5.83 -25.91 -2.67
N GLU A 64 5.78 -27.23 -2.94
CA GLU A 64 4.53 -27.91 -3.28
C GLU A 64 3.54 -27.87 -2.10
N ALA A 65 4.04 -27.89 -0.85
CA ALA A 65 3.19 -27.75 0.33
C ALA A 65 2.50 -26.38 0.36
N ARG A 66 3.19 -25.30 -0.07
CA ARG A 66 2.57 -23.97 -0.18
C ARG A 66 1.43 -23.98 -1.19
N ARG A 67 1.62 -24.59 -2.35
CA ARG A 67 0.55 -24.69 -3.37
C ARG A 67 -0.67 -25.45 -2.85
N ARG A 68 -0.46 -26.58 -2.16
CA ARG A 68 -1.55 -27.34 -1.53
C ARG A 68 -2.25 -26.53 -0.43
N GLN A 69 -1.49 -25.78 0.35
CA GLN A 69 -2.03 -24.90 1.38
C GLN A 69 -2.88 -23.78 0.79
N LEU A 70 -2.48 -23.18 -0.34
CA LEU A 70 -3.28 -22.17 -1.04
C LEU A 70 -4.60 -22.74 -1.58
N GLN A 71 -4.60 -23.99 -2.07
CA GLN A 71 -5.83 -24.66 -2.49
C GLN A 71 -6.77 -24.95 -1.30
N TYR A 72 -6.20 -25.34 -0.15
CA TYR A 72 -6.97 -25.50 1.08
C TYR A 72 -7.57 -24.17 1.55
N ILE A 73 -6.79 -23.09 1.53
CA ILE A 73 -7.29 -21.74 1.84
C ILE A 73 -8.46 -21.37 0.92
N GLY A 74 -8.35 -21.61 -0.39
CA GLY A 74 -9.45 -21.36 -1.33
C GLY A 74 -10.67 -22.26 -1.14
N ARG A 75 -10.50 -23.45 -0.56
CA ARG A 75 -11.64 -24.26 -0.09
C ARG A 75 -12.29 -23.62 1.14
N VAL A 76 -11.52 -23.30 2.17
CA VAL A 76 -12.02 -22.66 3.40
C VAL A 76 -12.74 -21.35 3.07
N MET A 77 -12.19 -20.54 2.16
CA MET A 77 -12.82 -19.30 1.66
C MET A 77 -14.20 -19.50 1.02
N ARG A 78 -14.47 -20.69 0.47
CA ARG A 78 -15.79 -21.04 -0.11
C ARG A 78 -16.77 -21.57 0.93
N ASP A 79 -16.27 -22.06 2.05
CA ASP A 79 -17.07 -22.55 3.18
C ASP A 79 -17.45 -21.41 4.16
N ILE A 80 -16.96 -20.17 3.93
CA ILE A 80 -17.32 -18.98 4.71
C ILE A 80 -18.67 -18.43 4.24
N ASP A 81 -19.61 -18.23 5.17
CA ASP A 81 -20.95 -17.70 4.88
C ASP A 81 -20.93 -16.26 4.34
N ASP A 82 -20.08 -15.39 4.89
CA ASP A 82 -19.95 -13.99 4.49
C ASP A 82 -18.48 -13.55 4.32
N PRO A 83 -17.95 -13.54 3.07
CA PRO A 83 -16.59 -13.08 2.79
C PRO A 83 -16.47 -11.54 2.65
N GLU A 84 -17.58 -10.80 2.72
CA GLU A 84 -17.62 -9.35 2.49
C GLU A 84 -16.74 -8.53 3.47
N PRO A 85 -16.68 -8.85 4.78
CA PRO A 85 -15.82 -8.13 5.72
C PRO A 85 -14.33 -8.29 5.39
N ILE A 86 -13.96 -9.46 4.86
CA ILE A 86 -12.58 -9.74 4.42
C ILE A 86 -12.28 -8.92 3.17
N ARG A 87 -13.21 -8.87 2.20
CA ARG A 87 -13.11 -8.05 0.99
C ARG A 87 -12.94 -6.57 1.33
N HIS A 88 -13.78 -6.05 2.22
CA HIS A 88 -13.72 -4.65 2.65
C HIS A 88 -12.40 -4.32 3.35
N SER A 89 -11.95 -5.20 4.25
CA SER A 89 -10.68 -5.02 4.95
C SER A 89 -9.48 -5.02 4.00
N LEU A 90 -9.48 -5.92 3.01
CA LEU A 90 -8.47 -5.94 1.95
C LEU A 90 -8.51 -4.70 1.07
N ALA A 91 -9.70 -4.25 0.68
CA ALA A 91 -9.88 -3.03 -0.10
C ALA A 91 -9.35 -1.79 0.63
N ALA A 92 -9.63 -1.67 1.94
CA ALA A 92 -9.09 -0.60 2.77
C ALA A 92 -7.55 -0.65 2.80
N LEU A 93 -6.96 -1.82 3.06
CA LEU A 93 -5.51 -1.99 3.06
C LEU A 93 -4.86 -1.69 1.70
N ARG A 94 -5.53 -2.03 0.59
CA ARG A 94 -5.08 -1.67 -0.77
C ARG A 94 -5.13 -0.16 -0.97
N GLY A 95 -6.20 0.50 -0.50
CA GLY A 95 -6.33 1.95 -0.47
C GLY A 95 -5.16 2.61 0.24
N ASP A 96 -4.90 2.23 1.49
CA ASP A 96 -3.75 2.71 2.28
C ASP A 96 -2.42 2.52 1.53
N SER A 97 -2.25 1.38 0.85
CA SER A 97 -1.02 1.05 0.12
C SER A 97 -0.85 1.88 -1.16
N ALA A 98 -1.95 2.14 -1.87
CA ALA A 98 -1.96 2.97 -3.05
C ALA A 98 -1.72 4.44 -2.68
N GLU A 99 -2.32 4.91 -1.59
CA GLU A 99 -2.08 6.25 -1.04
C GLU A 99 -0.62 6.44 -0.60
N GLU A 100 -0.06 5.47 0.11
CA GLU A 100 1.35 5.49 0.51
C GLU A 100 2.28 5.46 -0.70
N THR A 101 2.01 4.61 -1.70
CA THR A 101 2.79 4.59 -2.94
C THR A 101 2.69 5.93 -3.68
N GLY A 102 1.49 6.51 -3.72
CA GLY A 102 1.24 7.84 -4.26
C GLY A 102 2.04 8.93 -3.54
N ARG A 103 2.08 8.91 -2.20
CA ARG A 103 2.91 9.80 -1.36
C ARG A 103 4.38 9.67 -1.72
N LEU A 104 4.91 8.46 -1.77
CA LEU A 104 6.32 8.21 -2.11
C LEU A 104 6.67 8.75 -3.52
N HIS A 105 5.81 8.54 -4.51
CA HIS A 105 6.00 9.10 -5.85
C HIS A 105 5.88 10.64 -5.89
N ARG A 106 5.05 11.26 -5.04
CA ARG A 106 5.00 12.73 -4.91
C ARG A 106 6.31 13.26 -4.33
N ILE A 107 6.82 12.65 -3.27
CA ILE A 107 8.10 13.00 -2.65
C ILE A 107 9.25 12.87 -3.66
N GLU A 108 9.27 11.80 -4.44
CA GLU A 108 10.29 11.57 -5.47
C GLU A 108 10.27 12.64 -6.57
N ARG A 109 9.07 13.04 -7.03
CA ARG A 109 8.89 14.15 -7.97
C ARG A 109 9.35 15.47 -7.37
N LEU A 110 8.97 15.76 -6.12
CA LEU A 110 9.36 16.98 -5.42
C LEU A 110 10.88 17.08 -5.23
N ARG A 111 11.55 15.98 -4.84
CA ARG A 111 13.02 15.90 -4.76
C ARG A 111 13.66 16.23 -6.10
N THR A 112 13.15 15.66 -7.17
CA THR A 112 13.69 15.86 -8.53
C THR A 112 13.51 17.31 -8.98
N ALA A 113 12.34 17.89 -8.73
CA ALA A 113 12.06 19.30 -9.00
C ALA A 113 12.97 20.22 -8.17
N LEU A 114 13.17 19.93 -6.89
CA LEU A 114 14.04 20.71 -5.99
C LEU A 114 15.51 20.72 -6.45
N LEU A 115 16.02 19.60 -6.98
CA LEU A 115 17.38 19.55 -7.50
C LEU A 115 17.50 20.37 -8.79
N ALA A 116 16.51 20.27 -9.68
CA ALA A 116 16.47 21.03 -10.92
C ALA A 116 16.32 22.54 -10.68
N ASP A 117 15.49 22.95 -9.73
CA ASP A 117 15.13 24.34 -9.50
C ASP A 117 15.05 24.69 -8.01
N GLU A 118 15.73 25.77 -7.61
CA GLU A 118 15.76 26.22 -6.21
C GLU A 118 14.46 26.90 -5.78
N SER A 119 13.65 27.42 -6.72
CA SER A 119 12.42 28.13 -6.38
C SER A 119 11.34 27.21 -5.79
N VAL A 120 11.46 25.90 -6.00
CA VAL A 120 10.64 24.87 -5.34
C VAL A 120 10.70 24.97 -3.82
N LEU A 121 11.79 25.50 -3.23
CA LEU A 121 11.88 25.77 -1.80
C LEU A 121 10.81 26.75 -1.31
N TYR A 122 10.41 27.74 -2.13
CA TYR A 122 9.37 28.69 -1.76
C TYR A 122 8.01 28.00 -1.66
N GLY A 123 7.67 27.12 -2.62
CA GLY A 123 6.43 26.33 -2.55
C GLY A 123 6.40 25.41 -1.31
N ILE A 124 7.54 24.80 -0.96
CA ILE A 124 7.65 24.00 0.28
C ILE A 124 7.47 24.88 1.52
N ALA A 125 7.98 26.11 1.52
CA ALA A 125 7.82 27.05 2.63
C ALA A 125 6.36 27.49 2.82
N GLU A 126 5.61 27.62 1.73
CA GLU A 126 4.19 27.96 1.77
C GLU A 126 3.33 26.81 2.32
N ASP A 127 3.58 25.57 1.87
CA ASP A 127 2.88 24.38 2.37
C ASP A 127 3.29 24.02 3.81
N PHE A 128 4.56 24.25 4.18
CA PHE A 128 5.12 23.86 5.48
C PHE A 128 5.87 25.02 6.15
N PRO A 129 5.19 25.96 6.83
CA PRO A 129 5.84 27.15 7.40
C PRO A 129 6.83 26.87 8.54
N ALA A 130 6.78 25.67 9.14
CA ALA A 130 7.71 25.24 10.20
C ALA A 130 8.94 24.48 9.68
N VAL A 131 9.12 24.37 8.36
CA VAL A 131 10.23 23.61 7.76
C VAL A 131 11.57 24.32 7.90
N ASP A 132 12.62 23.55 8.20
CA ASP A 132 14.00 24.04 8.14
C ASP A 132 14.50 24.14 6.69
N LEU A 133 14.14 25.25 6.03
CA LEU A 133 14.56 25.55 4.65
C LEU A 133 16.07 25.65 4.51
N GLN A 134 16.77 26.09 5.56
CA GLN A 134 18.21 26.28 5.52
C GLN A 134 18.93 24.94 5.47
N HIS A 135 18.44 23.96 6.23
CA HIS A 135 18.90 22.58 6.15
C HIS A 135 18.64 21.98 4.76
N LEU A 136 17.42 22.13 4.23
CA LEU A 136 17.06 21.61 2.91
C LEU A 136 17.90 22.23 1.77
N ARG A 137 18.18 23.54 1.86
CA ARG A 137 19.04 24.25 0.89
C ARG A 137 20.49 23.77 0.95
N SER A 138 20.98 23.45 2.15
CA SER A 138 22.32 22.87 2.34
C SER A 138 22.42 21.47 1.75
N LEU A 139 21.42 20.63 1.99
CA LEU A 139 21.31 19.28 1.40
C LEU A 139 21.27 19.34 -0.13
N ARG A 140 20.48 20.26 -0.71
CA ARG A 140 20.41 20.47 -2.17
C ARG A 140 21.79 20.78 -2.77
N ARG A 141 22.50 21.76 -2.21
CA ARG A 141 23.84 22.13 -2.69
C ARG A 141 24.84 20.98 -2.60
N ALA A 142 24.81 20.24 -1.48
CA ALA A 142 25.66 19.07 -1.30
C ALA A 142 25.33 17.95 -2.29
N ALA A 143 24.04 17.72 -2.57
CA ALA A 143 23.60 16.72 -3.55
C ALA A 143 24.02 17.07 -4.98
N LEU A 144 23.90 18.33 -5.40
CA LEU A 144 24.39 18.79 -6.71
C LEU A 144 25.89 18.58 -6.84
N ASN A 145 26.65 18.98 -5.81
CA ASN A 145 28.10 18.80 -5.78
C ASN A 145 28.51 17.31 -5.79
N GLU A 146 27.75 16.43 -5.12
CA GLU A 146 27.97 14.97 -5.20
C GLU A 146 27.72 14.43 -6.61
N GLN A 147 26.68 14.91 -7.30
CA GLN A 147 26.38 14.51 -8.68
C GLN A 147 27.49 14.97 -9.64
N GLU A 148 27.96 16.21 -9.50
CA GLU A 148 29.06 16.75 -10.31
C GLU A 148 30.37 16.00 -10.08
N GLN A 149 30.63 15.56 -8.84
CA GLN A 149 31.85 14.83 -8.48
C GLN A 149 31.74 13.30 -8.66
N GLY A 150 30.61 12.79 -9.15
CA GLY A 150 30.37 11.34 -9.31
C GLY A 150 30.41 10.56 -7.98
N LYS A 151 30.13 11.23 -6.87
CA LYS A 151 30.16 10.65 -5.51
C LYS A 151 28.88 9.85 -5.24
N PRO A 152 28.91 8.91 -4.27
CA PRO A 152 27.70 8.22 -3.85
C PRO A 152 26.61 9.23 -3.43
N PRO A 153 25.34 9.02 -3.82
CA PRO A 153 24.27 10.01 -3.69
C PRO A 153 23.70 10.06 -2.27
N ARG A 154 24.53 10.43 -1.29
CA ARG A 154 24.17 10.44 0.12
C ARG A 154 23.19 11.57 0.44
N ASN A 155 23.46 12.79 -0.03
CA ASN A 155 22.57 13.93 0.20
C ASN A 155 21.29 13.81 -0.62
N TYR A 156 21.34 13.20 -1.80
CA TYR A 156 20.14 12.86 -2.58
C TYR A 156 19.16 11.96 -1.79
N ARG A 157 19.69 10.96 -1.08
CA ARG A 157 18.90 10.10 -0.18
C ARG A 157 18.42 10.86 1.05
N ALA A 158 19.24 11.76 1.60
CA ALA A 158 18.87 12.60 2.75
C ALA A 158 17.71 13.56 2.43
N ILE A 159 17.69 14.16 1.24
CA ILE A 159 16.56 15.01 0.78
C ILE A 159 15.26 14.21 0.77
N PHE A 160 15.27 12.98 0.25
CA PHE A 160 14.08 12.12 0.25
C PHE A 160 13.58 11.85 1.66
N GLN A 161 14.50 11.52 2.57
CA GLN A 161 14.15 11.24 3.96
C GLN A 161 13.56 12.48 4.65
N PHE A 162 14.17 13.64 4.44
CA PHE A 162 13.67 14.92 4.96
C PHE A 162 12.25 15.24 4.43
N LEU A 163 12.03 15.14 3.12
CA LEU A 163 10.71 15.37 2.51
C LEU A 163 9.66 14.34 2.99
N LYS A 164 10.07 13.10 3.21
CA LYS A 164 9.19 12.06 3.78
C LYS A 164 8.79 12.37 5.22
N GLU A 165 9.71 12.89 6.02
CA GLU A 165 9.42 13.32 7.40
C GLU A 165 8.44 14.49 7.43
N LEU A 166 8.57 15.44 6.49
CA LEU A 166 7.63 16.57 6.37
C LEU A 166 6.19 16.13 6.03
N GLU A 167 6.01 15.23 5.06
CA GLU A 167 4.66 14.72 4.69
C GLU A 167 4.09 13.73 5.73
N GLY A 168 4.95 13.00 6.45
CA GLY A 168 4.56 11.94 7.38
C GLY A 168 4.36 12.38 8.83
N GLY A 169 4.89 13.54 9.22
CA GLY A 169 4.84 14.03 10.60
C GLY A 169 4.95 15.55 10.63
N GLY A 170 3.85 16.23 10.32
CA GLY A 170 3.67 17.70 10.30
C GLY A 170 3.89 18.40 11.65
N ASN A 171 5.01 18.13 12.30
CA ASN A 171 5.60 18.85 13.40
C ASN A 171 7.10 18.50 13.47
N THR A 172 7.90 18.94 12.51
CA THR A 172 9.37 18.97 12.66
C THR A 172 9.76 20.17 13.53
N ALA A 173 9.24 20.21 14.76
CA ALA A 173 9.88 20.92 15.85
C ALA A 173 10.65 19.89 16.67
N LEU A 174 11.87 20.24 17.09
CA LEU A 174 12.74 19.49 18.03
C LEU A 174 13.69 18.45 17.40
N ARG A 175 14.67 18.92 16.63
CA ARG A 175 16.02 18.35 16.66
C ARG A 175 17.07 19.46 16.55
N GLY A 176 17.21 20.18 17.66
CA GLY A 176 18.29 21.11 17.92
C GLY A 176 18.60 21.08 19.41
N GLU A 177 19.46 20.15 19.81
CA GLU A 177 20.34 20.24 20.97
C GLU A 177 21.73 19.75 20.56
#